data_AF-A0A7C7PQP5-F1
#
_entry.id   AF-A0A7C7PQP5-F1
#
_cell.length_a   1.000
_cell.length_b   1.000
_cell.length_c   1.000
_cell.angle_alpha   90.00
_cell.angle_beta   90.00
_cell.angle_gamma   90.00
#
_symmetry.space_group_name_H-M   'P 1'
#
loop_
_entity.id
_entity.type
_entity.pdbx_description
1 polymer ?
#
loop_
_entity_poly.entity_id
_entity_poly.type
_entity_poly.pdbx_seq_one_letter_code
_entity_poly.pdbx_strand_id
1 'polypeptide(L)'
;DYFAIVTISLGEIVRVLLAGEPLLRAGSWGSSIGISRYTLPGETWWFCAGAAPMKAPLAGPDGILGTADDVITAMSARDCADVVGIGSAAERIGDLMNLGQPAPYMMLLAIIGVVSLIAIWWLLEIILASPWGRILRAIREDEEVAQHHGHDILTHKAASLALGAAIAAFAGALWAWKLTGFQPNHMMPARSTFLVWAAFIVGGAANNKGMVIGAFIIVLMEFVFNVLVAGQGSSDLPLHVTAERIDSLFEWLVRDSWAVVEVFIIIAIVGLLFDWKGIKTTGLSGAAVFTFTALVMGERSIEETFIGGDIVTNMAYVKVLLVGCLILFSLKFNPKGLLPEVPSRPPKPAVENPTQEGGT
;
A
#
# COMPACT_ATOMS: atom_id res chain seq x y z
N ASP A 1 13.91 13.28 -1.05
CA ASP A 1 13.81 13.34 0.42
C ASP A 1 12.66 14.20 0.92
N TYR A 2 12.55 15.49 0.58
CA TYR A 2 11.44 16.35 1.05
C TYR A 2 10.03 15.81 0.73
N PHE A 3 9.81 15.23 -0.46
CA PHE A 3 8.51 14.66 -0.82
C PHE A 3 8.08 13.49 0.08
N ALA A 4 9.03 12.67 0.55
CA ALA A 4 8.74 11.59 1.49
C ALA A 4 8.30 12.15 2.84
N ILE A 5 9.01 13.17 3.34
CA ILE A 5 8.69 13.84 4.61
C ILE A 5 7.31 14.50 4.54
N VAL A 6 7.00 15.19 3.45
CA VAL A 6 5.69 15.85 3.26
C VAL A 6 4.56 14.83 3.18
N THR A 7 4.75 13.71 2.47
CA THR A 7 3.70 12.67 2.36
C THR A 7 3.48 11.93 3.68
N ILE A 8 4.53 11.66 4.45
CA ILE A 8 4.44 11.06 5.79
C ILE A 8 3.72 12.00 6.76
N SER A 9 4.15 13.27 6.82
CA SER A 9 3.51 14.27 7.69
C SER A 9 2.05 14.51 7.31
N LEU A 10 1.72 14.59 6.03
CA LEU A 10 0.33 14.71 5.58
C LEU A 10 -0.51 13.49 5.99
N GLY A 11 0.02 12.27 5.80
CA GLY A 11 -0.66 11.04 6.24
C GLY A 11 -0.93 11.04 7.74
N GLU A 12 0.01 11.52 8.54
CA GLU A 12 -0.13 11.62 9.99
C GLU A 12 -1.13 12.71 10.40
N ILE A 13 -1.13 13.87 9.73
CA ILE A 13 -2.13 14.92 9.93
C ILE A 13 -3.53 14.37 9.64
N VAL A 14 -3.71 13.67 8.52
CA VAL A 14 -5.00 13.06 8.16
C VAL A 14 -5.40 12.01 9.19
N ARG A 15 -4.47 11.16 9.66
CA ARG A 15 -4.73 10.18 10.72
C ARG A 15 -5.24 10.85 12.00
N VAL A 16 -4.56 11.89 12.47
CA VAL A 16 -4.93 12.62 13.69
C VAL A 16 -6.29 13.30 13.51
N LEU A 17 -6.54 13.89 12.34
CA LEU A 17 -7.83 14.51 12.01
C LEU A 17 -8.96 13.49 12.05
N LEU A 18 -8.79 12.33 11.41
CA LEU A 18 -9.77 11.24 11.45
C LEU A 18 -9.96 10.66 12.86
N ALA A 19 -8.92 10.65 13.70
CA ALA A 19 -9.01 10.21 15.09
C ALA A 19 -9.79 11.20 15.97
N GLY A 20 -9.81 12.47 15.58
CA GLY A 20 -10.61 13.52 16.21
C GLY A 20 -12.10 13.45 15.90
N GLU A 21 -12.49 12.77 14.81
CA GLU A 21 -13.88 12.71 14.35
C GLU A 21 -14.74 11.74 15.20
N PRO A 22 -15.77 12.23 15.93
CA PRO A 22 -16.58 11.39 16.82
C PRO A 22 -17.35 10.28 16.08
N LEU A 23 -17.75 10.55 14.83
CA LEU A 23 -18.50 9.61 13.98
C LEU A 23 -17.65 8.42 13.52
N LEU A 24 -16.32 8.58 13.46
CA LEU A 24 -15.38 7.51 13.10
C LEU A 24 -14.80 6.81 14.34
N ARG A 25 -14.94 7.43 15.52
CA ARG A 25 -14.53 6.86 16.81
C ARG A 25 -15.55 5.88 17.40
N ALA A 26 -16.84 6.08 17.08
CA ALA A 26 -17.92 5.23 17.53
C ALA A 26 -18.11 4.01 16.62
N GLY A 27 -17.37 2.93 16.89
CA GLY A 27 -17.87 1.58 16.59
C GLY A 27 -16.92 0.55 15.96
N SER A 28 -17.18 -0.72 16.28
CA SER A 28 -16.82 -1.91 15.49
C SER A 28 -17.35 -1.78 14.05
N TRP A 29 -16.85 -2.60 13.11
CA TRP A 29 -17.18 -2.62 11.67
C TRP A 29 -18.70 -2.53 11.35
N GLY A 30 -19.60 -2.91 12.27
CA GLY A 30 -21.05 -2.77 12.12
C GLY A 30 -21.69 -1.49 12.69
N SER A 31 -20.99 -0.77 13.56
CA SER A 31 -21.51 0.40 14.31
C SER A 31 -20.99 1.75 13.83
N SER A 32 -19.87 1.81 13.11
CA SER A 32 -19.44 3.05 12.45
C SER A 32 -20.45 3.44 11.37
N ILE A 33 -20.81 4.73 11.28
CA ILE A 33 -21.57 5.29 10.16
C ILE A 33 -20.62 5.34 8.96
N GLY A 34 -20.40 4.18 8.34
CA GLY A 34 -19.50 3.99 7.21
C GLY A 34 -20.25 3.67 5.91
N ILE A 35 -19.50 3.68 4.81
CA ILE A 35 -19.96 3.26 3.47
C ILE A 35 -20.55 1.84 3.51
N SER A 36 -20.15 1.00 4.48
CA SER A 36 -20.69 -0.35 4.74
C SER A 36 -22.19 -0.43 5.00
N ARG A 37 -22.87 0.68 5.34
CA ARG A 37 -24.34 0.74 5.48
C ARG A 37 -25.08 1.04 4.18
N TYR A 38 -24.35 1.49 3.15
CA TYR A 38 -24.90 1.73 1.83
C TYR A 38 -24.68 0.49 0.95
N THR A 39 -25.61 0.24 0.04
CA THR A 39 -25.42 -0.78 -1.00
C THR A 39 -24.20 -0.42 -1.82
N LEU A 40 -23.27 -1.37 -1.96
CA LEU A 40 -22.03 -1.11 -2.67
C LEU A 40 -22.33 -0.96 -4.18
N PRO A 41 -21.60 -0.10 -4.90
CA PRO A 41 -21.83 0.08 -6.33
C PRO A 41 -21.74 -1.26 -7.09
N GLY A 42 -22.69 -1.55 -7.97
CA GLY A 42 -22.68 -2.79 -8.75
C GLY A 42 -22.92 -4.10 -7.97
N GLU A 43 -23.21 -4.04 -6.66
CA GLU A 43 -23.50 -5.22 -5.83
C GLU A 43 -24.78 -5.94 -6.28
N THR A 44 -25.83 -5.17 -6.61
CA THR A 44 -27.09 -5.70 -7.15
C THR A 44 -26.90 -6.31 -8.54
N TRP A 45 -26.05 -5.72 -9.39
CA TRP A 45 -25.72 -6.28 -10.69
C TRP A 45 -24.94 -7.59 -10.56
N TRP A 46 -24.01 -7.66 -9.60
CA TRP A 46 -23.17 -8.82 -9.36
C TRP A 46 -23.95 -10.04 -8.89
N PHE A 47 -24.80 -9.87 -7.88
CA PHE A 47 -25.55 -10.97 -7.26
C PHE A 47 -26.92 -11.22 -7.90
N CYS A 48 -27.60 -10.18 -8.41
CA CYS A 48 -28.95 -10.30 -8.97
C CYS A 48 -29.02 -10.10 -10.50
N ALA A 49 -27.89 -10.10 -11.23
CA ALA A 49 -27.84 -9.92 -12.69
C ALA A 49 -28.44 -8.59 -13.23
N GLY A 50 -28.61 -7.57 -12.38
CA GLY A 50 -28.99 -6.21 -12.78
C GLY A 50 -30.42 -5.80 -12.41
N ALA A 51 -31.33 -6.74 -12.20
CA ALA A 51 -32.66 -6.49 -11.65
C ALA A 51 -32.91 -7.48 -10.51
N ALA A 52 -33.07 -6.99 -9.28
CA ALA A 52 -33.36 -7.83 -8.15
C ALA A 52 -34.71 -8.54 -8.37
N PRO A 53 -34.76 -9.88 -8.38
CA PRO A 53 -36.04 -10.60 -8.43
C PRO A 53 -36.89 -10.21 -7.21
N MET A 54 -38.21 -10.27 -7.37
CA MET A 54 -39.11 -10.03 -6.25
C MET A 54 -39.01 -11.21 -5.28
N LYS A 55 -38.96 -10.92 -3.98
CA LYS A 55 -38.99 -11.95 -2.95
C LYS A 55 -40.32 -12.70 -3.06
N ALA A 56 -40.29 -14.02 -2.84
CA ALA A 56 -41.52 -14.80 -2.71
C ALA A 56 -42.42 -14.19 -1.62
N PRO A 57 -43.76 -14.27 -1.77
CA PRO A 57 -44.68 -13.72 -0.79
C PRO A 57 -44.35 -14.30 0.59
N LEU A 58 -43.92 -13.45 1.54
CA LEU A 58 -43.88 -13.84 2.93
C LEU A 58 -45.31 -13.77 3.45
N ALA A 59 -45.74 -14.83 4.14
CA ALA A 59 -47.01 -14.81 4.85
C ALA A 59 -47.06 -13.56 5.73
N GLY A 60 -48.15 -12.81 5.62
CA GLY A 60 -48.45 -11.72 6.53
C GLY A 60 -48.52 -12.19 7.99
N PRO A 61 -48.77 -11.27 8.94
CA PRO A 61 -49.00 -11.63 10.35
C PRO A 61 -50.11 -12.68 10.56
N ASP A 62 -50.95 -12.91 9.56
CA ASP A 62 -52.02 -13.90 9.46
C ASP A 62 -51.53 -15.32 9.12
N GLY A 63 -50.30 -15.49 8.64
CA GLY A 63 -49.69 -16.81 8.39
C GLY A 63 -50.22 -17.54 7.15
N ILE A 64 -51.02 -16.88 6.32
CA ILE A 64 -51.64 -17.46 5.11
C ILE A 64 -50.91 -16.91 3.88
N LEU A 65 -50.26 -17.78 3.09
CA LEU A 65 -49.66 -17.37 1.80
C LEU A 65 -50.76 -17.04 0.78
N GLY A 66 -50.62 -15.93 0.08
CA GLY A 66 -51.44 -15.54 -1.07
C GLY A 66 -52.49 -14.45 -0.78
N THR A 67 -52.44 -13.78 0.37
CA THR A 67 -53.34 -12.67 0.71
C THR A 67 -52.77 -11.33 0.21
N ALA A 68 -53.61 -10.29 0.10
CA ALA A 68 -53.18 -8.96 -0.39
C ALA A 68 -52.17 -8.27 0.57
N ASP A 69 -52.01 -8.86 1.74
CA ASP A 69 -51.15 -8.56 2.88
C ASP A 69 -49.69 -8.98 2.63
N ASP A 70 -49.46 -9.85 1.63
CA ASP A 70 -48.16 -10.40 1.32
C ASP A 70 -47.21 -9.34 0.77
N VAL A 71 -46.11 -9.11 1.48
CA VAL A 71 -45.13 -8.09 1.13
C VAL A 71 -44.24 -8.58 -0.02
N ILE A 72 -44.62 -8.23 -1.26
CA ILE A 72 -43.77 -8.40 -2.45
C ILE A 72 -42.75 -7.25 -2.48
N THR A 73 -41.58 -7.46 -1.90
CA THR A 73 -40.45 -6.51 -1.98
C THR A 73 -39.38 -7.03 -2.93
N ALA A 74 -38.67 -6.10 -3.60
CA ALA A 74 -37.45 -6.45 -4.33
C ALA A 74 -36.42 -7.08 -3.38
N MET A 75 -35.78 -8.17 -3.80
CA MET A 75 -34.72 -8.79 -3.03
C MET A 75 -33.54 -7.83 -2.84
N SER A 76 -32.93 -7.82 -1.65
CA SER A 76 -31.67 -7.11 -1.46
C SER A 76 -30.53 -7.86 -2.14
N ALA A 77 -29.41 -7.19 -2.43
CA ALA A 77 -28.25 -7.85 -3.06
C ALA A 77 -27.70 -9.02 -2.22
N ARG A 78 -27.83 -8.94 -0.88
CA ARG A 78 -27.50 -10.03 0.03
C ARG A 78 -28.46 -11.21 -0.11
N ASP A 79 -29.76 -10.95 -0.23
CA ASP A 79 -30.74 -12.04 -0.42
C ASP A 79 -30.48 -12.79 -1.74
N CYS A 80 -30.03 -12.10 -2.79
CA CYS A 80 -29.63 -12.74 -4.05
C CYS A 80 -28.34 -13.56 -3.94
N ALA A 81 -27.46 -13.25 -2.99
CA ALA A 81 -26.20 -13.98 -2.82
C ALA A 81 -26.43 -15.41 -2.30
N ASP A 82 -27.54 -15.64 -1.58
CA ASP A 82 -27.85 -16.95 -0.99
C ASP A 82 -28.73 -17.83 -1.91
N VAL A 83 -29.27 -17.27 -2.99
CA VAL A 83 -30.16 -17.99 -3.92
C VAL A 83 -29.37 -18.53 -5.10
N VAL A 84 -29.43 -19.84 -5.28
CA VAL A 84 -28.78 -20.57 -6.38
C VAL A 84 -29.69 -20.61 -7.61
N GLY A 85 -29.12 -20.51 -8.82
CA GLY A 85 -29.85 -20.61 -10.08
C GLY A 85 -30.38 -19.28 -10.65
N ILE A 86 -29.91 -18.13 -10.14
CA ILE A 86 -30.26 -16.81 -10.68
C ILE A 86 -29.53 -16.54 -12.00
N GLY A 87 -28.42 -17.26 -12.27
CA GLY A 87 -27.59 -17.05 -13.45
C GLY A 87 -26.79 -15.75 -13.39
N SER A 88 -26.54 -15.26 -12.17
CA SER A 88 -25.84 -14.01 -11.89
C SER A 88 -24.35 -14.08 -12.25
N ALA A 89 -23.70 -12.92 -12.35
CA ALA A 89 -22.27 -12.87 -12.63
C ALA A 89 -21.45 -13.57 -11.53
N ALA A 90 -21.88 -13.44 -10.27
CA ALA A 90 -21.28 -14.12 -9.14
C ALA A 90 -21.31 -15.65 -9.27
N GLU A 91 -22.45 -16.21 -9.69
CA GLU A 91 -22.63 -17.66 -9.89
C GLU A 91 -21.76 -18.17 -11.03
N ARG A 92 -21.81 -17.52 -12.21
CA ARG A 92 -21.01 -17.91 -13.38
C ARG A 92 -19.52 -17.95 -13.10
N ILE A 93 -19.00 -16.97 -12.36
CA ILE A 93 -17.57 -16.93 -12.04
C ILE A 93 -17.24 -17.90 -10.88
N GLY A 94 -18.19 -18.10 -9.95
CA GLY A 94 -18.14 -19.15 -8.93
C GLY A 94 -17.95 -20.53 -9.56
N ASP A 95 -18.76 -20.84 -10.58
CA ASP A 95 -18.71 -22.08 -11.34
C ASP A 95 -17.42 -22.20 -12.16
N LEU A 96 -17.01 -21.12 -12.83
CA LEU A 96 -15.78 -21.07 -13.63
C LEU A 96 -14.53 -21.45 -12.81
N MET A 97 -14.47 -21.05 -11.54
CA MET A 97 -13.35 -21.36 -10.65
C MET A 97 -13.63 -22.53 -9.70
N ASN A 98 -14.75 -23.24 -9.89
CA ASN A 98 -15.13 -24.40 -9.10
C ASN A 98 -15.18 -24.14 -7.57
N LEU A 99 -15.75 -23.00 -7.17
CA LEU A 99 -15.86 -22.60 -5.76
C LEU A 99 -16.99 -23.32 -5.01
N GLY A 100 -17.96 -23.89 -5.72
CA GLY A 100 -19.15 -24.53 -5.13
C GLY A 100 -20.15 -23.55 -4.47
N GLN A 101 -19.90 -22.25 -4.59
CA GLN A 101 -20.71 -21.17 -4.05
C GLN A 101 -20.54 -19.92 -4.94
N PRO A 102 -21.50 -18.97 -4.95
CA PRO A 102 -21.38 -17.74 -5.72
C PRO A 102 -20.18 -16.93 -5.25
N ALA A 103 -19.46 -16.34 -6.21
CA ALA A 103 -18.21 -15.69 -5.91
C ALA A 103 -18.38 -14.38 -5.11
N PRO A 104 -17.48 -14.11 -4.15
CA PRO A 104 -17.61 -12.97 -3.26
C PRO A 104 -17.51 -11.64 -4.01
N TYR A 105 -18.21 -10.62 -3.52
CA TYR A 105 -18.23 -9.27 -4.12
C TYR A 105 -16.84 -8.65 -4.31
N MET A 106 -15.89 -8.94 -3.41
CA MET A 106 -14.50 -8.48 -3.53
C MET A 106 -13.83 -8.89 -4.85
N MET A 107 -14.33 -9.94 -5.50
CA MET A 107 -13.82 -10.38 -6.78
C MET A 107 -14.27 -9.50 -7.94
N LEU A 108 -15.47 -8.93 -7.90
CA LEU A 108 -15.87 -7.88 -8.84
C LEU A 108 -14.90 -6.70 -8.74
N LEU A 109 -14.61 -6.26 -7.52
CA LEU A 109 -13.68 -5.15 -7.30
C LEU A 109 -12.26 -5.51 -7.77
N ALA A 110 -11.83 -6.76 -7.60
CA ALA A 110 -10.56 -7.24 -8.14
C ALA A 110 -10.54 -7.20 -9.68
N ILE A 111 -11.61 -7.63 -10.35
CA ILE A 111 -11.75 -7.56 -11.82
C ILE A 111 -11.69 -6.10 -12.28
N ILE A 112 -12.47 -5.21 -11.66
CA ILE A 112 -12.45 -3.77 -11.96
C ILE A 112 -11.05 -3.19 -11.76
N GLY A 113 -10.36 -3.58 -10.67
CA GLY A 113 -9.00 -3.14 -10.37
C GLY A 113 -7.99 -3.59 -11.43
N VAL A 114 -8.03 -4.86 -11.85
CA VAL A 114 -7.15 -5.40 -12.89
C VAL A 114 -7.43 -4.75 -14.26
N VAL A 115 -8.70 -4.63 -14.65
CA VAL A 115 -9.09 -3.95 -15.90
C VAL A 115 -8.63 -2.50 -15.89
N SER A 116 -8.83 -1.79 -14.77
CA SER A 116 -8.38 -0.41 -14.62
C SER A 116 -6.87 -0.28 -14.68
N LEU A 117 -6.12 -1.20 -14.04
CA LEU A 117 -4.66 -1.23 -14.11
C LEU A 117 -4.17 -1.40 -15.55
N ILE A 118 -4.74 -2.36 -16.30
CA ILE A 118 -4.38 -2.60 -17.70
C ILE A 118 -4.74 -1.38 -18.55
N ALA A 119 -5.92 -0.80 -18.37
CA ALA A 119 -6.35 0.38 -19.11
C ALA A 119 -5.45 1.60 -18.84
N ILE A 120 -5.11 1.87 -17.57
CA ILE A 120 -4.22 2.98 -17.19
C ILE A 120 -2.81 2.73 -17.69
N TRP A 121 -2.29 1.52 -17.56
CA TRP A 121 -0.97 1.18 -18.10
C TRP A 121 -0.93 1.41 -19.62
N TRP A 122 -1.93 0.92 -20.35
CA TRP A 122 -1.98 1.11 -21.80
C TRP A 122 -2.11 2.59 -22.18
N LEU A 123 -2.94 3.35 -21.47
CA LEU A 123 -3.07 4.80 -21.63
C LEU A 123 -1.73 5.51 -21.42
N LEU A 124 -1.02 5.19 -20.34
CA LEU A 124 0.29 5.79 -20.03
C LEU A 124 1.34 5.44 -21.08
N GLU A 125 1.34 4.21 -21.59
CA GLU A 125 2.28 3.80 -22.65
C GLU A 125 2.05 4.61 -23.94
N ILE A 126 0.78 4.80 -24.32
CA ILE A 126 0.39 5.62 -25.48
C ILE A 126 0.79 7.08 -25.27
N ILE A 127 0.51 7.65 -24.09
CA ILE A 127 0.81 9.04 -23.77
C ILE A 127 2.32 9.28 -23.74
N LEU A 128 3.11 8.36 -23.17
CA LEU A 128 4.57 8.47 -23.08
C LEU A 128 5.25 8.26 -24.44
N ALA A 129 4.65 7.49 -25.35
CA ALA A 129 5.10 7.34 -26.73
C ALA A 129 4.71 8.53 -27.63
N SER A 130 3.71 9.33 -27.22
CA SER A 130 3.22 10.48 -27.98
C SER A 130 4.22 11.65 -28.04
N PRO A 131 4.02 12.66 -28.91
CA PRO A 131 4.82 13.88 -28.93
C PRO A 131 4.91 14.58 -27.57
N TRP A 132 3.82 14.58 -26.79
CA TRP A 132 3.79 15.17 -25.45
C TRP A 132 4.74 14.44 -24.48
N GLY A 133 4.78 13.10 -24.54
CA GLY A 133 5.73 12.30 -23.78
C GLY A 133 7.20 12.59 -24.14
N ARG A 134 7.50 12.83 -25.43
CA ARG A 134 8.85 13.23 -25.87
C ARG A 134 9.24 14.61 -25.35
N ILE A 135 8.31 15.57 -25.31
CA ILE A 135 8.55 16.91 -24.74
C ILE A 135 8.83 16.80 -23.23
N LEU A 136 8.08 15.98 -22.49
CA LEU A 136 8.34 15.75 -21.06
C LEU A 136 9.73 15.16 -20.79
N ARG A 137 10.18 14.23 -21.64
CA ARG A 137 11.55 13.68 -21.55
C ARG A 137 12.59 14.77 -21.82
N ALA A 138 12.37 15.63 -22.81
CA ALA A 138 13.27 16.76 -23.09
C ALA A 138 13.35 17.74 -21.90
N ILE A 139 12.20 18.13 -21.32
CA ILE A 139 12.13 19.01 -20.14
C ILE A 139 12.88 18.39 -18.95
N ARG A 140 12.78 17.07 -18.75
CA ARG A 140 13.49 16.37 -17.67
C ARG A 140 15.01 16.34 -17.87
N GLU A 141 15.47 16.24 -19.10
CA GLU A 141 16.90 16.21 -19.43
C GLU A 141 17.54 17.60 -19.29
N ASP A 142 16.90 18.61 -19.88
CA ASP A 142 17.34 19.99 -19.81
C ASP A 142 16.17 20.96 -20.04
N GLU A 143 15.77 21.61 -18.96
CA GLU A 143 14.63 22.54 -18.95
C GLU A 143 14.94 23.80 -19.76
N GLU A 144 16.15 24.36 -19.66
CA GLU A 144 16.54 25.58 -20.36
C GLU A 144 16.55 25.36 -21.88
N VAL A 145 17.09 24.21 -22.32
CA VAL A 145 17.09 23.83 -23.74
C VAL A 145 15.66 23.65 -24.26
N ALA A 146 14.78 22.98 -23.51
CA ALA A 146 13.39 22.81 -23.90
C ALA A 146 12.65 24.17 -24.01
N GLN A 147 12.98 25.13 -23.13
CA GLN A 147 12.44 26.49 -23.19
C GLN A 147 12.93 27.25 -24.43
N HIS A 148 14.21 27.11 -24.79
CA HIS A 148 14.76 27.73 -26.00
C HIS A 148 14.13 27.18 -27.29
N HIS A 149 13.63 25.95 -27.27
CA HIS A 149 12.85 25.36 -28.37
C HIS A 149 11.37 25.83 -28.40
N GLY A 150 10.96 26.73 -27.51
CA GLY A 150 9.63 27.35 -27.51
C GLY A 150 8.56 26.54 -26.78
N HIS A 151 8.92 25.54 -25.98
CA HIS A 151 7.97 24.78 -25.19
C HIS A 151 7.63 25.50 -23.87
N ASP A 152 6.34 25.60 -23.55
CA ASP A 152 5.89 26.12 -22.24
C ASP A 152 6.05 25.06 -21.15
N ILE A 153 7.15 25.16 -20.41
CA ILE A 153 7.49 24.20 -19.38
C ILE A 153 6.44 24.13 -18.27
N LEU A 154 5.91 25.27 -17.84
CA LEU A 154 4.99 25.33 -16.70
C LEU A 154 3.71 24.57 -17.03
N THR A 155 3.15 24.80 -18.21
CA THR A 155 1.94 24.10 -18.67
C THR A 155 2.17 22.59 -18.80
N HIS A 156 3.30 22.16 -19.36
CA HIS A 156 3.62 20.73 -19.47
C HIS A 156 3.82 20.07 -18.08
N LYS A 157 4.51 20.74 -17.15
CA LYS A 157 4.66 20.26 -15.77
C LYS A 157 3.32 20.18 -15.04
N ALA A 158 2.50 21.24 -15.12
CA ALA A 158 1.18 21.28 -14.51
C ALA A 158 0.25 20.18 -15.07
N ALA A 159 0.24 19.97 -16.39
CA ALA A 159 -0.53 18.91 -17.02
C ALA A 159 -0.07 17.52 -16.58
N SER A 160 1.24 17.28 -16.47
CA SER A 160 1.76 16.00 -15.98
C SER A 160 1.40 15.74 -14.52
N LEU A 161 1.45 16.79 -13.68
CA LEU A 161 1.01 16.71 -12.29
C LEU A 161 -0.49 16.42 -12.18
N ALA A 162 -1.32 17.11 -12.96
CA ALA A 162 -2.76 16.92 -12.99
C ALA A 162 -3.14 15.49 -13.42
N LEU A 163 -2.48 14.97 -14.46
CA LEU A 163 -2.69 13.58 -14.92
C LEU A 163 -2.29 12.56 -13.85
N GLY A 164 -1.13 12.74 -13.21
CA GLY A 164 -0.72 11.87 -12.10
C GLY A 164 -1.67 11.93 -10.92
N ALA A 165 -2.14 13.13 -10.54
CA ALA A 165 -3.11 13.33 -9.46
C ALA A 165 -4.47 12.69 -9.78
N ALA A 166 -4.95 12.77 -11.02
CA ALA A 166 -6.20 12.13 -11.44
C ALA A 166 -6.12 10.60 -11.33
N ILE A 167 -5.01 9.99 -11.75
CA ILE A 167 -4.78 8.54 -11.61
C ILE A 167 -4.71 8.14 -10.13
N ALA A 168 -3.99 8.92 -9.30
CA ALA A 168 -3.88 8.67 -7.87
C ALA A 168 -5.24 8.81 -7.16
N ALA A 169 -6.05 9.80 -7.52
CA ALA A 169 -7.39 9.99 -6.97
C ALA A 169 -8.32 8.83 -7.36
N PHE A 170 -8.26 8.37 -8.61
CA PHE A 170 -9.00 7.19 -9.06
C PHE A 170 -8.60 5.92 -8.29
N ALA A 171 -7.30 5.68 -8.12
CA ALA A 171 -6.80 4.56 -7.30
C ALA A 171 -7.26 4.68 -5.83
N GLY A 172 -7.24 5.90 -5.27
CA GLY A 172 -7.74 6.19 -3.93
C GLY A 172 -9.24 5.90 -3.78
N ALA A 173 -10.05 6.20 -4.79
CA ALA A 173 -11.49 5.90 -4.79
C ALA A 173 -11.75 4.39 -4.78
N LEU A 174 -11.04 3.61 -5.61
CA LEU A 174 -11.12 2.15 -5.59
C LEU A 174 -10.65 1.56 -4.25
N TRP A 175 -9.62 2.15 -3.65
CA TRP A 175 -9.13 1.73 -2.34
C TRP A 175 -10.13 2.03 -1.22
N ALA A 176 -10.74 3.21 -1.21
CA ALA A 176 -11.82 3.56 -0.28
C ALA A 176 -13.02 2.62 -0.41
N TRP A 177 -13.39 2.28 -1.65
CA TRP A 177 -14.44 1.30 -1.93
C TRP A 177 -14.08 -0.09 -1.37
N LYS A 178 -12.83 -0.56 -1.56
CA LYS A 178 -12.36 -1.82 -0.97
C LYS A 178 -12.45 -1.81 0.56
N LEU A 179 -12.09 -0.70 1.20
CA LEU A 179 -12.06 -0.58 2.65
C LEU A 179 -13.48 -0.56 3.26
N THR A 180 -14.50 -0.13 2.51
CA THR A 180 -15.89 0.02 2.96
C THR A 180 -16.10 0.93 4.18
N GLY A 181 -15.04 1.59 4.64
CA GLY A 181 -15.04 2.49 5.79
C GLY A 181 -13.67 3.14 6.01
N PHE A 182 -13.67 4.33 6.61
CA PHE A 182 -12.45 5.05 6.97
C PHE A 182 -12.18 4.92 8.46
N GLN A 183 -10.99 4.42 8.80
CA GLN A 183 -10.51 4.36 10.17
C GLN A 183 -9.14 5.06 10.25
N PRO A 184 -8.83 5.73 11.36
CA PRO A 184 -7.51 6.36 11.54
C PRO A 184 -6.36 5.37 11.31
N ASN A 185 -6.55 4.11 11.73
CA ASN A 185 -5.54 3.06 11.56
C ASN A 185 -5.20 2.76 10.09
N HIS A 186 -6.09 3.04 9.14
CA HIS A 186 -5.82 2.88 7.71
C HIS A 186 -4.86 3.95 7.19
N MET A 187 -4.80 5.13 7.83
CA MET A 187 -3.93 6.25 7.43
C MET A 187 -2.56 6.23 8.11
N MET A 188 -2.28 5.26 9.00
CA MET A 188 -0.98 5.14 9.65
C MET A 188 0.15 5.10 8.60
N PRO A 189 1.14 6.02 8.64
CA PRO A 189 2.18 6.10 7.60
C PRO A 189 2.91 4.77 7.36
N ALA A 190 3.17 4.00 8.42
CA ALA A 190 3.80 2.69 8.35
C ALA A 190 3.00 1.64 7.54
N ARG A 191 1.67 1.79 7.44
CA ARG A 191 0.76 0.88 6.74
C ARG A 191 0.27 1.40 5.39
N SER A 192 0.53 2.67 5.05
CA SER A 192 0.05 3.29 3.82
C SER A 192 1.19 3.88 3.00
N THR A 193 1.66 5.07 3.37
CA THR A 193 2.65 5.85 2.61
C THR A 193 3.99 5.14 2.48
N PHE A 194 4.43 4.45 3.53
CA PHE A 194 5.69 3.72 3.51
C PHE A 194 5.67 2.53 2.56
N LEU A 195 4.54 1.81 2.46
CA LEU A 195 4.40 0.68 1.54
C LEU A 195 4.40 1.15 0.07
N VAL A 196 3.74 2.27 -0.22
CA VAL A 196 3.76 2.87 -1.56
C VAL A 196 5.17 3.32 -1.95
N TRP A 197 5.89 3.95 -1.00
CA TRP A 197 7.30 4.31 -1.21
C TRP A 197 8.20 3.09 -1.40
N ALA A 198 7.99 2.03 -0.61
CA ALA A 198 8.72 0.77 -0.76
C ALA A 198 8.50 0.19 -2.16
N ALA A 199 7.25 0.16 -2.62
CA ALA A 199 6.90 -0.33 -3.95
C ALA A 199 7.56 0.50 -5.06
N PHE A 200 7.59 1.82 -4.90
CA PHE A 200 8.26 2.74 -5.82
C PHE A 200 9.77 2.52 -5.89
N ILE A 201 10.42 2.41 -4.72
CA ILE A 201 11.87 2.21 -4.63
C ILE A 201 12.27 0.85 -5.23
N VAL A 202 11.53 -0.21 -4.90
CA VAL A 202 11.78 -1.55 -5.41
C VAL A 202 11.52 -1.61 -6.92
N GLY A 203 10.44 -1.00 -7.39
CA GLY A 203 10.06 -1.00 -8.81
C GLY A 203 11.02 -0.21 -9.70
N GLY A 204 11.53 0.91 -9.19
CA GLY A 204 12.45 1.80 -9.91
C GLY A 204 11.76 2.98 -10.58
N ALA A 205 12.47 4.10 -10.60
CA ALA A 205 11.94 5.35 -11.15
C ALA A 205 11.81 5.27 -12.68
N ALA A 206 10.69 5.78 -13.20
CA ALA A 206 10.44 6.04 -14.62
C ALA A 206 10.36 4.81 -15.56
N ASN A 207 9.95 3.65 -15.03
CA ASN A 207 9.51 2.52 -15.83
C ASN A 207 8.17 1.95 -15.31
N ASN A 208 7.12 2.05 -16.13
CA ASN A 208 5.78 1.57 -15.77
C ASN A 208 5.78 0.07 -15.40
N LYS A 209 6.56 -0.75 -16.11
CA LYS A 209 6.67 -2.20 -15.83
C LYS A 209 7.34 -2.48 -14.49
N GLY A 210 8.41 -1.73 -14.19
CA GLY A 210 9.12 -1.81 -12.91
C GLY A 210 8.20 -1.48 -11.74
N MET A 211 7.41 -0.42 -11.87
CA MET A 211 6.43 0.00 -10.86
C MET A 211 5.36 -1.07 -10.56
N VAL A 212 4.83 -1.74 -11.59
CA VAL A 212 3.84 -2.82 -11.41
C VAL A 212 4.46 -4.00 -10.67
N ILE A 213 5.69 -4.40 -11.03
CA ILE A 213 6.39 -5.51 -10.36
C ILE A 213 6.73 -5.13 -8.91
N GLY A 214 7.21 -3.91 -8.66
CA GLY A 214 7.51 -3.41 -7.31
C GLY A 214 6.27 -3.41 -6.42
N ALA A 215 5.14 -2.91 -6.92
CA ALA A 215 3.87 -2.97 -6.21
C ALA A 215 3.41 -4.40 -5.92
N PHE A 216 3.53 -5.31 -6.89
CA PHE A 216 3.17 -6.71 -6.72
C PHE A 216 4.01 -7.41 -5.64
N ILE A 217 5.33 -7.16 -5.63
CA ILE A 217 6.24 -7.72 -4.60
C ILE A 217 5.83 -7.25 -3.21
N ILE A 218 5.60 -5.95 -3.03
CA ILE A 218 5.24 -5.39 -1.72
C ILE A 218 3.88 -5.92 -1.24
N VAL A 219 2.88 -5.99 -2.12
CA VAL A 219 1.54 -6.50 -1.77
C VAL A 219 1.59 -8.00 -1.47
N LEU A 220 2.34 -8.79 -2.24
CA LEU A 220 2.52 -10.22 -1.98
C LEU A 220 3.21 -10.46 -0.64
N MET A 221 4.27 -9.70 -0.36
CA MET A 221 4.96 -9.73 0.92
C MET A 221 4.00 -9.38 2.07
N GLU A 222 3.21 -8.32 1.92
CA GLU A 222 2.19 -7.95 2.90
C GLU A 222 1.16 -9.07 3.12
N PHE A 223 0.68 -9.69 2.05
CA PHE A 223 -0.24 -10.83 2.14
C PHE A 223 0.38 -11.98 2.96
N VAL A 224 1.61 -12.37 2.65
CA VAL A 224 2.32 -13.44 3.38
C VAL A 224 2.45 -13.10 4.86
N PHE A 225 2.84 -11.87 5.21
CA PHE A 225 2.92 -11.46 6.61
C PHE A 225 1.56 -11.45 7.29
N ASN A 226 0.52 -10.96 6.64
CA ASN A 226 -0.82 -10.94 7.22
C ASN A 226 -1.34 -12.37 7.47
N VAL A 227 -1.02 -13.32 6.59
CA VAL A 227 -1.31 -14.76 6.78
C VAL A 227 -0.52 -15.33 7.96
N LEU A 228 0.77 -15.00 8.09
CA LEU A 228 1.59 -15.44 9.22
C LEU A 228 1.07 -14.86 10.55
N VAL A 229 0.69 -13.58 10.58
CA VAL A 229 0.06 -12.94 11.75
C VAL A 229 -1.24 -13.67 12.11
N ALA A 230 -2.09 -13.96 11.11
CA ALA A 230 -3.33 -14.69 11.35
C ALA A 230 -3.08 -16.10 11.90
N GLY A 231 -2.04 -16.79 11.42
CA GLY A 231 -1.62 -18.10 11.90
C GLY A 231 -1.18 -18.14 13.37
N GLN A 232 -0.81 -17.00 13.96
CA GLN A 232 -0.50 -16.91 15.40
C GLN A 232 -1.75 -16.94 16.29
N GLY A 233 -2.95 -16.73 15.72
CA GLY A 233 -4.19 -16.58 16.50
C GLY A 233 -4.64 -17.82 17.26
N SER A 234 -4.22 -19.03 16.86
CA SER A 234 -4.36 -20.25 17.67
C SER A 234 -3.32 -21.29 17.25
N SER A 235 -3.02 -22.22 18.16
CA SER A 235 -2.08 -23.33 17.92
C SER A 235 -2.50 -24.27 16.79
N ASP A 236 -3.80 -24.28 16.46
CA ASP A 236 -4.38 -25.20 15.50
C ASP A 236 -4.33 -24.66 14.06
N LEU A 237 -3.95 -23.39 13.87
CA LEU A 237 -3.90 -22.80 12.54
C LEU A 237 -2.68 -23.29 11.75
N PRO A 238 -2.82 -23.47 10.42
CA PRO A 238 -1.69 -23.65 9.53
C PRO A 238 -0.70 -22.49 9.69
N LEU A 239 0.60 -22.81 9.68
CA LEU A 239 1.73 -21.88 9.82
C LEU A 239 1.99 -21.32 11.25
N HIS A 240 1.24 -21.73 12.29
CA HIS A 240 1.48 -21.27 13.67
C HIS A 240 2.95 -21.40 14.11
N VAL A 241 3.51 -22.61 14.00
CA VAL A 241 4.92 -22.90 14.37
C VAL A 241 5.92 -22.08 13.56
N THR A 242 5.65 -21.88 12.26
CA THR A 242 6.52 -21.05 11.41
C THR A 242 6.48 -19.60 11.84
N ALA A 243 5.30 -19.08 12.16
CA ALA A 243 5.13 -17.70 12.61
C ALA A 243 5.80 -17.48 13.98
N GLU A 244 5.65 -18.41 14.92
CA GLU A 244 6.33 -18.39 16.23
C GLU A 244 7.86 -18.43 16.08
N ARG A 245 8.38 -19.24 15.14
CA ARG A 245 9.82 -19.30 14.87
C ARG A 245 10.37 -18.00 14.29
N ILE A 246 9.62 -17.33 13.43
CA ILE A 246 10.02 -16.03 12.89
C ILE A 246 9.95 -14.97 14.00
N ASP A 247 8.90 -14.99 14.82
CA ASP A 247 8.73 -14.01 15.90
C ASP A 247 9.86 -14.10 16.91
N SER A 248 10.17 -15.30 17.41
CA SER A 248 11.29 -15.54 18.33
C SER A 248 12.67 -15.14 17.76
N LEU A 249 12.87 -15.19 16.43
CA LEU A 249 14.11 -14.73 15.79
C LEU A 249 14.27 -13.20 15.80
N PHE A 250 13.17 -12.44 15.83
CA PHE A 250 13.19 -10.97 15.76
C PHE A 250 12.73 -10.27 17.03
N GLU A 251 12.19 -11.01 18.01
CA GLU A 251 11.71 -10.49 19.30
C GLU A 251 12.76 -9.67 20.04
N TRP A 252 14.01 -10.15 20.05
CA TRP A 252 15.14 -9.47 20.70
C TRP A 252 15.41 -8.07 20.13
N LEU A 253 15.06 -7.83 18.86
CA LEU A 253 15.27 -6.53 18.23
C LEU A 253 14.39 -5.42 18.85
N VAL A 254 13.24 -5.81 19.39
CA VAL A 254 12.28 -4.87 19.98
C VAL A 254 12.37 -4.89 21.50
N ARG A 255 12.55 -6.07 22.11
CA ARG A 255 12.59 -6.22 23.57
C ARG A 255 13.90 -5.75 24.19
N ASP A 256 15.03 -5.99 23.55
CA ASP A 256 16.36 -5.70 24.11
C ASP A 256 17.13 -4.74 23.20
N SER A 257 16.74 -3.46 23.26
CA SER A 257 17.35 -2.42 22.43
C SER A 257 18.88 -2.30 22.63
N TRP A 258 19.39 -2.63 23.82
CA TRP A 258 20.84 -2.58 24.09
C TRP A 258 21.59 -3.74 23.42
N ALA A 259 21.05 -4.96 23.43
CA ALA A 259 21.62 -6.06 22.65
C ALA A 259 21.69 -5.73 21.15
N VAL A 260 20.70 -5.02 20.61
CA VAL A 260 20.70 -4.54 19.22
C VAL A 260 21.85 -3.57 18.95
N VAL A 261 22.08 -2.61 19.85
CA VAL A 261 23.18 -1.65 19.73
C VAL A 261 24.52 -2.37 19.66
N GLU A 262 24.75 -3.37 20.51
CA GLU A 262 25.98 -4.15 20.50
C GLU A 262 26.21 -4.85 19.14
N VAL A 263 25.18 -5.47 18.57
CA VAL A 263 25.27 -6.12 17.26
C VAL A 263 25.61 -5.11 16.16
N PHE A 264 24.98 -3.93 16.13
CA PHE A 264 25.29 -2.91 15.13
C PHE A 264 26.70 -2.30 15.30
N ILE A 265 27.21 -2.19 16.53
CA ILE A 265 28.59 -1.80 16.81
C ILE A 265 29.56 -2.86 16.27
N ILE A 266 29.28 -4.15 16.48
CA ILE A 266 30.08 -5.24 15.92
C ILE A 266 30.09 -5.16 14.38
N ILE A 267 28.94 -4.94 13.75
CA ILE A 267 28.85 -4.73 12.29
C ILE A 267 29.70 -3.53 11.86
N ALA A 268 29.67 -2.42 12.59
CA ALA A 268 30.49 -1.24 12.30
C ALA A 268 32.00 -1.55 12.41
N ILE A 269 32.41 -2.30 13.44
CA ILE A 269 33.80 -2.74 13.66
C ILE A 269 34.24 -3.66 12.52
N VAL A 270 33.42 -4.64 12.14
CA VAL A 270 33.69 -5.52 10.98
C VAL A 270 33.83 -4.69 9.70
N GLY A 271 32.95 -3.72 9.48
CA GLY A 271 33.06 -2.80 8.35
C GLY A 271 34.37 -1.99 8.36
N LEU A 272 34.85 -1.60 9.54
CA LEU A 272 36.14 -0.91 9.73
C LEU A 272 37.32 -1.82 9.44
N LEU A 273 37.27 -3.08 9.86
CA LEU A 273 38.32 -4.06 9.62
C LEU A 273 38.47 -4.43 8.14
N PHE A 274 37.37 -4.58 7.40
CA PHE A 274 37.39 -4.96 5.98
C PHE A 274 37.33 -3.76 5.01
N ASP A 275 37.36 -2.55 5.54
CA ASP A 275 37.29 -1.27 4.80
C ASP A 275 36.07 -1.14 3.86
N TRP A 276 35.00 -1.88 4.13
CA TRP A 276 33.76 -1.83 3.37
C TRP A 276 32.92 -0.63 3.78
N LYS A 277 33.05 0.47 3.04
CA LYS A 277 32.34 1.74 3.27
C LYS A 277 30.85 1.54 3.56
N GLY A 278 30.18 0.65 2.83
CA GLY A 278 28.76 0.38 3.01
C GLY A 278 28.41 -0.31 4.33
N ILE A 279 29.23 -1.24 4.83
CA ILE A 279 28.93 -1.92 6.10
C ILE A 279 29.19 -0.99 7.28
N LYS A 280 30.27 -0.20 7.21
CA LYS A 280 30.59 0.82 8.21
C LYS A 280 29.45 1.79 8.43
N THR A 281 28.94 2.38 7.35
CA THR A 281 27.89 3.40 7.44
C THR A 281 26.60 2.82 8.00
N THR A 282 26.21 1.61 7.57
CA THR A 282 25.03 0.92 8.09
C THR A 282 25.17 0.54 9.57
N GLY A 283 26.35 0.06 9.98
CA GLY A 283 26.65 -0.26 11.39
C GLY A 283 26.56 0.99 12.28
N LEU A 284 27.26 2.06 11.91
CA LEU A 284 27.25 3.34 12.65
C LEU A 284 25.86 3.97 12.70
N SER A 285 25.13 3.98 11.58
CA SER A 285 23.77 4.54 11.57
C SER A 285 22.80 3.71 12.41
N GLY A 286 22.89 2.38 12.35
CA GLY A 286 22.03 1.49 13.13
C GLY A 286 22.31 1.65 14.63
N ALA A 287 23.57 1.63 15.03
CA ALA A 287 23.97 1.84 16.42
C ALA A 287 23.47 3.18 16.95
N ALA A 288 23.63 4.26 16.19
CA ALA A 288 23.14 5.59 16.58
C ALA A 288 21.61 5.63 16.76
N VAL A 289 20.85 5.04 15.83
CA VAL A 289 19.37 5.01 15.91
C VAL A 289 18.90 4.19 17.11
N PHE A 290 19.41 2.97 17.31
CA PHE A 290 18.97 2.14 18.44
C PHE A 290 19.46 2.66 19.79
N THR A 291 20.63 3.32 19.84
CA THR A 291 21.09 4.01 21.06
C THR A 291 20.18 5.18 21.39
N PHE A 292 19.81 5.99 20.40
CA PHE A 292 18.86 7.08 20.59
C PHE A 292 17.50 6.57 21.07
N THR A 293 16.98 5.51 20.45
CA THR A 293 15.72 4.88 20.87
C THR A 293 15.81 4.35 22.31
N ALA A 294 16.87 3.64 22.67
CA ALA A 294 17.08 3.12 24.02
C ALA A 294 17.14 4.25 25.08
N LEU A 295 17.80 5.37 24.75
CA LEU A 295 17.93 6.51 25.65
C LEU A 295 16.66 7.35 25.78
N VAL A 296 15.91 7.52 24.68
CA VAL A 296 14.75 8.43 24.63
C VAL A 296 13.45 7.73 25.02
N MET A 297 13.23 6.48 24.59
CA MET A 297 12.03 5.74 24.97
C MET A 297 12.11 5.22 26.41
N GLY A 298 13.31 4.92 26.91
CA GLY A 298 13.52 4.33 28.23
C GLY A 298 12.77 3.00 28.45
N GLU A 299 13.14 2.25 29.47
CA GLU A 299 12.42 1.01 29.84
C GLU A 299 10.95 1.28 30.22
N ARG A 300 10.62 2.52 30.62
CA ARG A 300 9.27 2.91 31.07
C ARG A 300 8.21 3.06 29.97
N SER A 301 8.60 3.34 28.71
CA SER A 301 7.62 3.45 27.62
C SER A 301 6.99 2.11 27.23
N ILE A 302 7.69 1.02 27.53
CA ILE A 302 7.26 -0.36 27.26
C ILE A 302 6.13 -0.76 28.24
N GLU A 303 6.22 -0.33 29.50
CA GLU A 303 5.22 -0.64 30.54
C GLU A 303 3.99 0.29 30.49
N GLU A 304 4.11 1.55 30.07
CA GLU A 304 3.03 2.56 30.18
C GLU A 304 2.09 2.66 28.96
N THR A 305 2.38 1.99 27.83
CA THR A 305 1.62 2.24 26.58
C THR A 305 0.45 1.28 26.33
N PHE A 306 0.24 0.24 27.14
CA PHE A 306 -0.86 -0.70 26.91
C PHE A 306 -1.62 -1.03 28.20
N ILE A 307 -2.88 -0.57 28.28
CA ILE A 307 -3.84 -0.85 29.37
C ILE A 307 -4.29 -2.34 29.32
N GLY A 308 -3.39 -3.28 29.01
CA GLY A 308 -3.73 -4.66 28.67
C GLY A 308 -2.62 -5.72 28.71
N GLY A 309 -1.45 -5.46 29.32
CA GLY A 309 -0.41 -6.49 29.57
C GLY A 309 0.85 -6.39 28.71
N ASP A 310 1.72 -7.42 28.82
CA ASP A 310 3.04 -7.53 28.19
C ASP A 310 3.05 -7.14 26.71
N ILE A 311 4.18 -6.58 26.25
CA ILE A 311 4.42 -6.36 24.82
C ILE A 311 4.42 -7.73 24.13
N VAL A 312 3.27 -8.08 23.57
CA VAL A 312 3.21 -9.06 22.50
C VAL A 312 3.85 -8.36 21.31
N THR A 313 5.10 -8.71 21.00
CA THR A 313 5.76 -8.36 19.75
C THR A 313 4.92 -8.94 18.62
N ASN A 314 3.89 -8.21 18.22
CA ASN A 314 3.08 -8.65 17.11
C ASN A 314 3.95 -8.59 15.86
N MET A 315 3.82 -9.59 14.99
CA MET A 315 4.47 -9.68 13.68
C MET A 315 4.30 -8.40 12.82
N ALA A 316 3.39 -7.50 13.19
CA ALA A 316 3.31 -6.13 12.68
C ALA A 316 4.61 -5.31 12.81
N TYR A 317 5.37 -5.41 13.91
CA TYR A 317 6.64 -4.68 14.07
C TYR A 317 7.75 -5.29 13.22
N VAL A 318 7.83 -6.61 13.17
CA VAL A 318 8.74 -7.37 12.29
C VAL A 318 8.47 -7.04 10.82
N LYS A 319 7.18 -6.95 10.44
CA LYS A 319 6.77 -6.52 9.09
C LYS A 319 7.33 -5.14 8.73
N VAL A 320 7.18 -4.14 9.59
CA VAL A 320 7.68 -2.77 9.32
C VAL A 320 9.22 -2.75 9.23
N LEU A 321 9.90 -3.48 10.12
CA LEU A 321 11.35 -3.63 10.08
C LEU A 321 11.82 -4.22 8.75
N LEU A 322 11.22 -5.32 8.31
CA LEU A 322 11.63 -6.01 7.09
C LEU A 322 11.37 -5.17 5.85
N VAL A 323 10.27 -4.41 5.82
CA VAL A 323 10.03 -3.40 4.78
C VAL A 323 11.16 -2.35 4.80
N GLY A 324 11.55 -1.86 5.98
CA GLY A 324 12.67 -0.93 6.12
C GLY A 324 14.00 -1.51 5.63
N CYS A 325 14.31 -2.75 5.98
CA CYS A 325 15.52 -3.45 5.52
C CYS A 325 15.50 -3.63 3.99
N LEU A 326 14.35 -4.01 3.42
CA LEU A 326 14.15 -4.16 1.98
C LEU A 326 14.38 -2.83 1.24
N ILE A 327 13.85 -1.73 1.77
CA ILE A 327 14.09 -0.39 1.20
C ILE A 327 15.57 -0.03 1.25
N LEU A 328 16.22 -0.21 2.41
CA LEU A 328 17.64 0.09 2.56
C LEU A 328 18.51 -0.76 1.61
N PHE A 329 18.18 -2.05 1.47
CA PHE A 329 18.82 -2.94 0.53
C PHE A 329 18.61 -2.47 -0.91
N SER A 330 17.37 -2.14 -1.28
CA SER A 330 17.03 -1.65 -2.62
C SER A 330 17.77 -0.35 -2.95
N LEU A 331 17.76 0.64 -2.05
CA LEU A 331 18.46 1.92 -2.26
C LEU A 331 19.98 1.74 -2.35
N LYS A 332 20.56 0.83 -1.56
CA LYS A 332 22.00 0.63 -1.48
C LYS A 332 22.56 -0.15 -2.68
N PHE A 333 21.87 -1.20 -3.11
CA PHE A 333 22.36 -2.11 -4.14
C PHE A 333 21.77 -1.83 -5.53
N ASN A 334 20.56 -1.27 -5.59
CA ASN A 334 19.93 -0.91 -6.85
C ASN A 334 19.20 0.44 -6.76
N PRO A 335 19.95 1.56 -6.71
CA PRO A 335 19.36 2.90 -6.54
C PRO A 335 18.46 3.32 -7.71
N LYS A 336 18.52 2.63 -8.85
CA LYS A 336 17.65 2.86 -10.01
C LYS A 336 16.39 1.97 -9.98
N GLY A 337 16.29 1.07 -9.00
CA GLY A 337 15.26 0.04 -8.82
C GLY A 337 15.37 -1.13 -9.79
N LEU A 338 14.51 -2.14 -9.62
CA LEU A 338 14.65 -3.45 -10.27
C LEU A 338 14.71 -3.37 -11.80
N LEU A 339 13.95 -2.45 -12.41
CA LEU A 339 13.95 -2.22 -13.85
C LEU A 339 14.19 -0.73 -14.17
N PRO A 340 15.45 -0.32 -14.38
CA PRO A 340 15.78 1.08 -14.60
C PRO A 340 15.23 1.62 -15.93
N GLU A 341 14.99 2.92 -15.99
CA GLU A 341 14.61 3.63 -17.21
C GLU A 341 15.72 3.61 -18.27
N VAL A 342 15.32 3.43 -19.53
CA VAL A 342 16.18 3.50 -20.72
C VAL A 342 15.58 4.51 -21.71
N PRO A 343 16.35 5.48 -22.25
CA PRO A 343 17.79 5.71 -22.08
C PRO A 343 18.16 6.52 -20.83
N SER A 344 19.26 6.16 -20.17
CA SER A 344 19.85 6.92 -19.05
C SER A 344 20.73 8.04 -19.60
N ARG A 345 20.57 9.28 -19.11
CA ARG A 345 21.49 10.38 -19.40
C ARG A 345 22.94 9.98 -19.05
N PRO A 346 23.92 10.22 -19.94
CA PRO A 346 25.33 10.11 -19.58
C PRO A 346 25.67 11.07 -18.43
N PRO A 347 26.66 10.76 -17.56
CA PRO A 347 27.14 11.72 -16.57
C PRO A 347 27.55 13.02 -17.27
N LYS A 348 27.18 14.18 -16.70
CA LYS A 348 27.68 15.47 -17.21
C LYS A 348 29.22 15.42 -17.17
N PRO A 349 29.92 15.80 -18.25
CA PRO A 349 31.36 16.01 -18.16
C PRO A 349 31.61 17.04 -17.05
N ALA A 350 32.59 16.77 -16.19
CA ALA A 350 32.98 17.73 -15.17
C ALA A 350 33.37 19.03 -15.88
N VAL A 351 32.73 20.13 -15.49
CA VAL A 351 33.17 21.45 -15.93
C VAL A 351 34.53 21.68 -15.28
N GLU A 352 35.59 21.52 -16.07
CA GLU A 352 36.91 22.04 -15.70
C GLU A 352 36.73 23.54 -15.51
N ASN A 353 36.81 24.02 -14.27
CA ASN A 353 36.80 25.44 -13.98
C ASN A 353 37.96 26.09 -14.74
N PRO A 354 37.73 27.04 -15.66
CA PRO A 354 38.80 27.83 -16.24
C PRO A 354 39.21 28.88 -15.21
N THR A 355 39.95 28.46 -14.19
CA THR A 355 40.70 29.36 -13.30
C THR A 355 42.09 28.79 -13.13
N GLN A 356 42.90 28.89 -14.19
CA GLN A 356 44.35 29.00 -14.11
C GLN A 356 44.94 29.39 -15.48
N GLU A 357 44.55 30.55 -16.00
CA GLU A 357 45.45 31.35 -16.84
C GLU A 357 45.50 32.77 -16.27
N GLY A 358 46.70 33.20 -15.87
CA GLY A 358 47.00 34.59 -15.53
C GLY A 358 47.72 34.78 -14.20
N GLY A 359 49.06 34.73 -14.21
CA GLY A 359 49.87 35.15 -13.06
C GLY A 359 51.36 34.84 -13.16
N THR A 360 52.06 35.58 -14.03
CA THR A 360 53.53 35.78 -14.15
C THR A 360 54.43 34.58 -14.45
#